data_AF-A0A350IJB7-F1
#
_entry.id   AF-A0A350IJB7-F1
#
_cell.length_a   1.000
_cell.length_b   1.000
_cell.length_c   1.000
_cell.angle_alpha   90.00
_cell.angle_beta   90.00
_cell.angle_gamma   90.00
#
_symmetry.space_group_name_H-M   'P 1'
#
loop_
_entity.id
_entity.type
_entity.pdbx_description
1 polymer ?
#
loop_
_entity_poly.entity_id
_entity_poly.type
_entity_poly.pdbx_seq_one_letter_code
_entity_poly.pdbx_strand_id
1 'polypeptide(L)'
;DNEITGMTGGQRSLALGKLEQIVMGLGVHPNHVHIIDPRRRTHKENVDIIKNEIAYEDVSVIISRRECIVAIDDIREMKKELELQTL
;
A
#
# COMPACT_ATOMS: atom_id res chain seq x y z
N ASP A 1 3.04 -3.46 -1.35
CA ASP A 1 3.70 -2.23 -0.95
C ASP A 1 4.56 -2.48 0.28
N ASN A 2 5.88 -2.54 0.08
CA ASN A 2 6.87 -2.63 1.14
C ASN A 2 7.45 -1.27 1.55
N GLU A 3 6.87 -0.19 1.04
CA GLU A 3 7.19 1.22 1.34
C GLU A 3 8.61 1.67 0.95
N ILE A 4 9.34 0.83 0.24
CA ILE A 4 10.72 1.09 -0.19
C ILE A 4 11.04 0.28 -1.44
N THR A 5 12.11 0.63 -2.16
CA THR A 5 12.61 -0.21 -3.26
C THR A 5 13.45 -1.35 -2.68
N GLY A 6 12.78 -2.36 -2.13
CA GLY A 6 13.42 -3.42 -1.34
C GLY A 6 14.44 -4.27 -2.10
N MET A 7 14.27 -4.46 -3.42
CA MET A 7 15.13 -5.33 -4.23
C MET A 7 16.52 -4.73 -4.55
N THR A 8 16.72 -3.45 -4.29
CA THR A 8 17.88 -2.69 -4.76
C THR A 8 18.75 -2.17 -3.61
N GLY A 9 18.53 -2.67 -2.38
CA GLY A 9 19.22 -2.23 -1.17
C GLY A 9 18.45 -1.19 -0.35
N GLY A 10 17.16 -0.96 -0.65
CA GLY A 10 16.32 -0.08 0.17
C GLY A 10 16.38 1.40 -0.22
N GLN A 11 16.54 1.74 -1.49
CA GLN A 11 16.40 3.14 -1.92
C GLN A 11 14.94 3.62 -1.90
N ARG A 12 14.79 4.92 -1.67
CA ARG A 12 13.50 5.60 -1.47
C ARG A 12 12.55 5.35 -2.63
N SER A 13 11.33 4.93 -2.28
CA SER A 13 10.23 4.86 -3.25
C SER A 13 9.64 6.25 -3.49
N LEU A 14 9.50 6.65 -4.75
CA LEU A 14 8.80 7.89 -5.12
C LEU A 14 7.29 7.83 -4.83
N ALA A 15 6.76 6.62 -4.67
CA ALA A 15 5.34 6.37 -4.39
C ALA A 15 5.03 6.27 -2.89
N LEU A 16 6.02 6.43 -2.00
CA LEU A 16 5.81 6.38 -0.55
C LEU A 16 4.71 7.36 -0.12
N GLY A 17 3.66 6.83 0.51
CA GLY A 17 2.50 7.60 0.97
C GLY A 17 1.56 8.11 -0.13
N LYS A 18 1.77 7.73 -1.40
CA LYS A 18 1.02 8.28 -2.55
C LYS A 18 0.25 7.23 -3.36
N LEU A 19 0.46 5.94 -3.13
CA LEU A 19 -0.09 4.88 -3.99
C LEU A 19 -1.61 4.94 -4.12
N GLU A 20 -2.33 5.18 -3.02
CA GLU A 20 -3.79 5.31 -3.00
C GLU A 20 -4.25 6.48 -3.87
N GLN A 21 -3.59 7.63 -3.74
CA GLN A 21 -3.92 8.84 -4.50
C GLN A 21 -3.61 8.66 -5.99
N ILE A 22 -2.50 7.99 -6.32
CA ILE A 22 -2.15 7.63 -7.71
C ILE A 22 -3.25 6.74 -8.29
N VAL A 23 -3.65 5.70 -7.58
CA VAL A 23 -4.68 4.75 -8.02
C VAL A 23 -6.04 5.44 -8.23
N MET A 24 -6.48 6.25 -7.26
CA MET A 24 -7.72 7.03 -7.40
C MET A 24 -7.63 8.04 -8.54
N GLY A 25 -6.47 8.69 -8.73
CA GLY A 25 -6.21 9.61 -9.83
C GLY A 25 -6.25 8.97 -11.22
N LEU A 26 -6.04 7.65 -11.31
CA LEU A 26 -6.19 6.87 -12.54
C LEU A 26 -7.65 6.46 -12.83
N GLY A 27 -8.60 6.86 -11.98
CA GLY A 27 -10.03 6.65 -12.18
C GLY A 27 -10.60 5.38 -11.53
N VAL A 28 -9.83 4.69 -10.69
CA VAL A 28 -10.35 3.54 -9.93
C VAL A 28 -11.32 4.03 -8.87
N HIS A 29 -12.50 3.41 -8.82
CA HIS A 29 -13.55 3.81 -7.88
C HIS A 29 -13.07 3.64 -6.42
N PRO A 30 -13.21 4.64 -5.52
CA PRO A 30 -12.66 4.59 -4.17
C PRO A 30 -13.08 3.37 -3.34
N ASN A 31 -14.31 2.88 -3.52
CA ASN A 31 -14.81 1.67 -2.84
C ASN A 31 -14.12 0.37 -3.28
N HIS A 32 -13.37 0.40 -4.38
CA HIS A 32 -12.64 -0.73 -4.95
C HIS A 32 -11.12 -0.54 -4.84
N VAL A 33 -10.67 0.41 -3.99
CA VAL A 33 -9.28 0.60 -3.60
C VAL A 33 -9.11 0.17 -2.14
N HIS A 34 -8.48 -0.98 -1.92
CA HIS A 34 -8.33 -1.57 -0.60
C HIS A 34 -6.88 -1.61 -0.16
N ILE A 35 -6.60 -1.17 1.06
CA ILE A 35 -5.30 -1.39 1.70
C ILE A 35 -5.46 -2.54 2.67
N ILE A 36 -4.69 -3.61 2.48
CA ILE A 36 -4.79 -4.80 3.34
C ILE A 36 -3.48 -5.09 4.07
N ASP A 37 -3.59 -5.59 5.29
CA ASP A 37 -2.48 -6.13 6.07
C ASP A 37 -2.27 -7.61 5.69
N PRO A 38 -1.16 -8.03 5.04
CA PRO A 38 -0.95 -9.42 4.62
C PRO A 38 -0.60 -10.40 5.74
N ARG A 39 -0.61 -9.99 7.02
CA ARG A 39 -0.25 -10.88 8.14
C ARG A 39 -1.34 -11.94 8.39
N ARG A 40 -0.95 -13.06 9.01
CA ARG A 40 -1.87 -14.19 9.28
C ARG A 40 -3.11 -13.81 10.08
N ARG A 41 -3.00 -12.83 10.99
CA ARG A 41 -4.11 -12.37 11.85
C ARG A 41 -5.30 -11.81 11.08
N THR A 42 -5.06 -11.27 9.88
CA THR A 42 -6.07 -10.66 8.99
C THR A 42 -6.43 -11.58 7.81
N HIS A 43 -6.02 -12.86 7.85
CA HIS A 43 -6.20 -13.77 6.71
C HIS A 43 -7.66 -13.88 6.25
N LYS A 44 -8.61 -14.04 7.19
CA LYS A 44 -10.04 -14.18 6.85
C LYS A 44 -10.57 -12.94 6.14
N GLU A 45 -10.33 -11.77 6.73
CA GLU A 45 -10.73 -10.48 6.17
C GLU A 45 -10.14 -10.25 4.78
N ASN A 46 -8.84 -10.52 4.58
CA ASN A 46 -8.19 -10.39 3.28
C ASN A 46 -8.80 -11.33 2.23
N VAL A 47 -9.11 -12.57 2.61
CA VAL A 47 -9.76 -13.53 1.70
C VAL A 47 -11.15 -13.03 1.30
N ASP A 48 -11.92 -12.48 2.24
CA ASP A 48 -13.25 -11.95 1.96
C ASP A 48 -13.17 -10.73 1.04
N ILE A 49 -12.25 -9.79 1.28
CA ILE A 49 -11.98 -8.65 0.39
C ILE A 49 -11.61 -9.15 -1.02
N ILE A 50 -10.62 -10.02 -1.12
CA ILE A 50 -10.14 -10.52 -2.42
C ILE A 50 -11.26 -11.23 -3.19
N LYS A 51 -12.11 -12.01 -2.53
CA LYS A 51 -13.26 -12.67 -3.16
C LYS A 51 -14.28 -11.67 -3.69
N ASN A 52 -14.60 -10.63 -2.91
CA ASN A 52 -15.55 -9.61 -3.31
C ASN A 52 -15.03 -8.81 -4.52
N GLU A 53 -13.74 -8.45 -4.51
CA GLU A 53 -13.12 -7.69 -5.61
C GLU A 53 -12.92 -8.54 -6.87
N ILE A 54 -12.70 -9.85 -6.75
CA ILE A 54 -12.67 -10.75 -7.92
C ILE A 54 -14.06 -10.86 -8.57
N ALA A 55 -15.13 -10.75 -7.79
CA ALA A 55 -16.50 -10.81 -8.29
C ALA A 55 -17.01 -9.46 -8.85
N TYR A 56 -16.28 -8.38 -8.63
CA TYR A 56 -16.59 -7.07 -9.18
C TYR A 56 -16.25 -7.02 -10.67
N GLU A 57 -17.15 -6.49 -11.50
CA GLU A 57 -17.04 -6.53 -12.97
C GLU A 57 -16.29 -5.33 -13.57
N ASP A 58 -15.55 -4.56 -12.75
CA ASP A 58 -14.73 -3.42 -13.18
C ASP A 58 -13.38 -3.44 -12.43
N VAL A 59 -12.58 -2.38 -12.56
CA VAL A 59 -11.23 -2.33 -11.99
C VAL A 59 -11.26 -2.20 -10.47
N SER A 60 -10.61 -3.16 -9.81
CA SER A 60 -10.26 -3.12 -8.39
C SER A 60 -8.75 -3.06 -8.18
N VAL A 61 -8.32 -2.40 -7.12
CA VAL A 61 -6.91 -2.35 -6.69
C VAL A 61 -6.79 -2.71 -5.22
N ILE A 62 -5.99 -3.74 -4.94
CA ILE A 62 -5.67 -4.16 -3.58
C ILE A 62 -4.18 -3.87 -3.31
N ILE A 63 -3.91 -2.90 -2.45
CA ILE A 63 -2.57 -2.56 -1.97
C ILE A 63 -2.30 -3.37 -0.71
N SER A 64 -1.64 -4.52 -0.87
CA SER A 64 -1.14 -5.28 0.27
C SER A 64 0.08 -4.57 0.88
N ARG A 65 -0.08 -3.93 2.03
CA ARG A 65 0.94 -3.08 2.64
C ARG A 65 1.58 -3.77 3.85
N ARG A 66 2.90 -3.89 3.80
CA ARG A 66 3.74 -4.39 4.90
C ARG A 66 5.16 -3.89 4.73
N GLU A 67 5.65 -3.12 5.68
CA GLU A 67 6.97 -2.53 5.66
C GLU A 67 8.08 -3.57 5.50
N CYS A 68 9.12 -3.22 4.75
CA CYS A 68 10.31 -4.05 4.65
C CYS A 68 11.02 -4.09 6.00
N ILE A 69 11.14 -5.28 6.61
CA ILE A 69 11.78 -5.44 7.93
C ILE A 69 13.24 -4.98 7.95
N VAL A 70 13.94 -5.13 6.83
CA VAL A 70 15.36 -4.77 6.70
C VAL A 70 15.57 -3.25 6.67
N ALA A 71 14.56 -2.49 6.24
CA ALA A 71 14.65 -1.04 6.06
C ALA A 71 13.62 -0.28 6.92
N ILE A 72 13.19 -0.88 8.03
CA ILE A 72 12.07 -0.35 8.82
C ILE A 72 12.38 1.02 9.44
N ASP A 73 13.64 1.27 9.80
CA ASP A 73 14.08 2.53 10.38
C ASP A 73 14.14 3.64 9.33
N ASP A 74 14.69 3.35 8.14
CA ASP A 74 14.69 4.28 7.00
C ASP A 74 13.25 4.65 6.59
N ILE A 75 12.35 3.67 6.53
CA ILE A 75 10.94 3.89 6.20
C ILE A 75 10.28 4.85 7.20
N ARG A 76 10.55 4.67 8.51
CA ARG A 76 10.01 5.54 9.56
C ARG A 76 10.54 6.97 9.44
N GLU A 77 11.81 7.14 9.13
CA GLU A 77 12.40 8.47 8.93
C GLU A 77 11.79 9.17 7.71
N MET A 78 11.73 8.48 6.56
CA MET A 78 11.12 9.02 5.34
C MET A 78 9.64 9.39 5.51
N LYS A 79 8.88 8.63 6.31
CA LYS A 79 7.49 8.96 6.63
C LYS A 79 7.36 10.23 7.46
N LYS A 80 8.21 10.42 8.47
CA LYS A 80 8.25 11.65 9.28
C LYS A 80 8.58 12.87 8.40
N GLU A 81 9.56 12.74 7.50
CA GLU A 81 9.87 13.80 6.53
C GLU A 81 8.65 14.14 5.66
N LEU A 82 7.94 13.12 5.17
CA LEU A 82 6.77 13.31 4.33
C LEU A 82 5.64 14.02 5.08
N GLU A 83 5.36 13.62 6.32
CA GLU A 83 4.34 14.25 7.18
C GLU A 83 4.67 15.74 7.44
N LEU A 84 5.94 16.05 7.71
CA LEU A 84 6.41 17.43 7.91
C LEU A 84 6.29 18.28 6.64
N GLN A 85 6.46 17.69 5.46
CA GLN A 85 6.32 18.40 4.17
C GLN A 85 4.86 18.67 3.78
N THR A 86 3.92 17.93 4.36
CA THR A 86 2.47 18.09 4.14
C THR A 86 1.79 19.06 5.12
N LEU A 87 2.52 19.55 6.13
CA LEU A 87 2.09 20.59 7.07
C LEU A 87 2.40 21.99 6.52
#